data_AF-A0A923K5S7-F1
#
_entry.id   AF-A0A923K5S7-F1
#
_cell.length_a   1.000
_cell.length_b   1.000
_cell.length_c   1.000
_cell.angle_alpha   90.00
_cell.angle_beta   90.00
_cell.angle_gamma   90.00
#
_symmetry.space_group_name_H-M   'P 1'
#
loop_
_entity.id
_entity.type
_entity.pdbx_description
1 polymer ?
#
loop_
_entity_poly.entity_id
_entity_poly.type
_entity_poly.pdbx_seq_one_letter_code
_entity_poly.pdbx_strand_id
1 'polypeptide(L)'
;MLRPISNTLAVAIVAGLFQLPAQAALYAVDTGPYTPENGHYAAWYQDTHGRTLDLCLSKAVSSRVAGAPGAPAYMCTLLPAPGIFDDTKPLVFPSNWPDESFWFTADAAINDVARGVNLTYVSALEAAFGGGDPAENDQISFARVRIRVDVPVAGTYVVTHPYGVEVFDVPAAGRRAINMTRDIGIGSAGTFTGALKGDIGPFLRSVNGPYTEGSETFIGDPNLNERVTGSPFNTNFVRIEGPNGIDLRTDLFAVSGKLSAVARPTPLIPLRSTYSRHTENGDLRAQQDMFVLAPPPPGSATLTSQAPNLPLTEANGTGTWYAQSALNPALPTSLLISADNSVAIPTSSVTQASLPLTDLVTITKAEYSLANATLTLIATSSDETNPPAMTAHTGNGTFIGNFTGDGAQKSLSANLSPVPPAKVQVTSANGGSDIEDVVLVP
;
A
#
# COMPACT_ATOMS: atom_id res chain seq x y z
N MET A 1 -5.50 9.90 -60.93
CA MET A 1 -5.73 10.68 -59.69
C MET A 1 -5.39 9.79 -58.51
N LEU A 2 -4.67 10.39 -57.57
CA LEU A 2 -3.84 9.86 -56.47
C LEU A 2 -4.35 8.63 -55.70
N ARG A 3 -3.42 7.68 -55.48
CA ARG A 3 -3.35 6.80 -54.29
C ARG A 3 -2.95 7.63 -53.06
N PRO A 4 -3.40 7.31 -51.85
CA PRO A 4 -2.66 7.61 -50.63
C PRO A 4 -1.86 6.40 -50.15
N ILE A 5 -0.71 6.72 -49.58
CA ILE A 5 0.37 5.86 -49.07
C ILE A 5 0.14 5.56 -47.59
N SER A 6 0.62 4.39 -47.16
CA SER A 6 0.98 3.94 -45.80
C SER A 6 1.01 5.02 -44.71
N ASN A 7 0.26 4.77 -43.63
CA ASN A 7 0.63 5.23 -42.29
C ASN A 7 0.86 4.01 -41.39
N THR A 8 2.11 3.86 -40.98
CA THR A 8 2.58 3.08 -39.83
C THR A 8 1.72 3.42 -38.61
N LEU A 9 0.88 2.48 -38.18
CA LEU A 9 0.15 2.61 -36.93
C LEU A 9 1.09 2.22 -35.80
N ALA A 10 1.38 3.21 -34.96
CA ALA A 10 2.16 3.07 -33.74
C ALA A 10 1.60 1.93 -32.88
N VAL A 11 2.44 0.93 -32.59
CA VAL A 11 2.18 -0.04 -31.54
C VAL A 11 2.27 0.72 -30.22
N ALA A 12 1.13 1.05 -29.65
CA ALA A 12 1.04 1.47 -28.26
C ALA A 12 1.41 0.25 -27.41
N ILE A 13 2.63 0.26 -26.88
CA ILE A 13 3.03 -0.63 -25.80
C ILE A 13 2.19 -0.22 -24.59
N VAL A 14 1.01 -0.82 -24.44
CA VAL A 14 0.36 -0.90 -23.15
C VAL A 14 1.15 -1.95 -22.39
N ALA A 15 2.24 -1.52 -21.76
CA ALA A 15 2.83 -2.31 -20.70
C ALA A 15 1.72 -2.50 -19.68
N GLY A 16 1.26 -3.74 -19.53
CA GLY A 16 0.44 -4.19 -18.42
C GLY A 16 1.22 -4.02 -17.12
N LEU A 17 1.40 -2.77 -16.70
CA LEU A 17 1.61 -2.45 -15.33
C LEU A 17 0.27 -2.76 -14.68
N PHE A 18 0.15 -3.97 -14.13
CA PHE A 18 -0.47 -4.07 -12.82
C PHE A 18 0.35 -3.15 -11.90
N GLN A 19 0.08 -1.84 -11.97
CA GLN A 19 0.26 -0.99 -10.83
C GLN A 19 -0.67 -1.61 -9.81
N LEU A 20 -0.15 -2.49 -8.96
CA LEU A 20 -0.71 -2.63 -7.64
C LEU A 20 -0.85 -1.17 -7.18
N PRO A 21 -2.07 -0.63 -7.00
CA PRO A 21 -2.18 0.69 -6.39
C PRO A 21 -1.25 0.66 -5.19
N ALA A 22 -0.39 1.66 -5.02
CA ALA A 22 0.46 1.73 -3.85
C ALA A 22 -0.49 1.69 -2.65
N GLN A 23 -0.71 0.51 -2.07
CA GLN A 23 -1.73 0.35 -1.06
C GLN A 23 -1.24 1.16 0.12
N ALA A 24 -2.10 2.02 0.65
CA ALA A 24 -1.84 2.58 1.96
C ALA A 24 -1.70 1.39 2.91
N ALA A 25 -0.49 1.13 3.41
CA ALA A 25 -0.18 -0.16 3.99
C ALA A 25 0.80 -0.07 5.15
N LEU A 26 0.51 -0.87 6.16
CA LEU A 26 1.43 -1.27 7.21
C LEU A 26 2.35 -2.39 6.68
N TYR A 27 3.49 -2.58 7.33
CA TYR A 27 4.48 -3.59 6.97
C TYR A 27 4.48 -4.78 7.94
N ALA A 28 4.48 -4.51 9.24
CA ALA A 28 4.56 -5.55 10.26
C ALA A 28 3.81 -5.16 11.54
N VAL A 29 3.49 -6.15 12.36
CA VAL A 29 2.88 -6.00 13.68
C VAL A 29 3.62 -6.88 14.68
N ASP A 30 3.55 -6.50 15.95
CA ASP A 30 3.99 -7.34 17.05
C ASP A 30 3.33 -8.74 17.02
N THR A 31 4.16 -9.78 17.00
CA THR A 31 3.74 -11.19 16.97
C THR A 31 3.54 -11.77 18.37
N GLY A 32 3.70 -10.95 19.42
CA GLY A 32 3.57 -11.35 20.80
C GLY A 32 4.83 -12.01 21.37
N PRO A 33 4.76 -12.52 22.62
CA PRO A 33 3.55 -12.68 23.44
C PRO A 33 2.93 -11.35 23.88
N TYR A 34 1.59 -11.29 23.92
CA TYR A 34 0.85 -10.09 24.33
C TYR A 34 0.67 -10.06 25.84
N THR A 35 1.14 -8.99 26.47
CA THR A 35 1.25 -8.89 27.93
C THR A 35 0.21 -7.94 28.53
N PRO A 36 -0.12 -8.07 29.83
CA PRO A 36 -1.08 -7.18 30.49
C PRO A 36 -0.68 -5.70 30.49
N GLU A 37 0.62 -5.39 30.42
CA GLU A 37 1.14 -4.02 30.40
C GLU A 37 0.62 -3.23 29.19
N ASN A 38 0.35 -3.91 28.08
CA ASN A 38 -0.25 -3.36 26.87
C ASN A 38 -1.71 -3.80 26.70
N GLY A 39 -2.38 -4.28 27.76
CA GLY A 39 -3.77 -4.72 27.70
C GLY A 39 -4.01 -5.95 26.83
N HIS A 40 -2.97 -6.79 26.66
CA HIS A 40 -2.93 -7.92 25.72
C HIS A 40 -3.12 -7.54 24.24
N TYR A 41 -2.83 -6.29 23.88
CA TYR A 41 -2.72 -5.87 22.48
C TYR A 41 -1.30 -6.08 21.92
N ALA A 42 -1.19 -6.04 20.59
CA ALA A 42 0.09 -5.88 19.91
C ALA A 42 0.81 -4.63 20.43
N ALA A 43 2.07 -4.77 20.87
CA ALA A 43 2.81 -3.64 21.42
C ALA A 43 3.02 -2.54 20.38
N TRP A 44 3.24 -2.90 19.10
CA TRP A 44 3.57 -1.96 18.04
C TRP A 44 3.08 -2.40 16.66
N TYR A 45 2.98 -1.42 15.74
CA TYR A 45 2.90 -1.62 14.30
C TYR A 45 4.01 -0.85 13.59
N GLN A 46 4.54 -1.44 12.51
CA GLN A 46 5.53 -0.83 11.63
C GLN A 46 4.90 -0.51 10.28
N ASP A 47 5.11 0.69 9.76
CA ASP A 47 4.70 1.06 8.42
C ASP A 47 5.72 0.69 7.33
N THR A 48 5.33 0.85 6.07
CA THR A 48 6.19 0.60 4.89
C THR A 48 7.34 1.59 4.73
N HIS A 49 7.34 2.71 5.43
CA HIS A 49 8.47 3.64 5.53
C HIS A 49 9.39 3.34 6.73
N GLY A 50 9.13 2.24 7.44
CA GLY A 50 9.95 1.72 8.53
C GLY A 50 9.68 2.35 9.90
N ARG A 51 8.75 3.30 10.01
CA ARG A 51 8.38 3.90 11.30
C ARG A 51 7.59 2.87 12.10
N THR A 52 7.94 2.73 13.37
CA THR A 52 7.28 1.80 14.29
C THR A 52 6.62 2.61 15.39
N LEU A 53 5.34 2.39 15.62
CA LEU A 53 4.56 3.09 16.65
C LEU A 53 4.10 2.09 17.71
N ASP A 54 4.30 2.44 18.98
CA ASP A 54 3.76 1.70 20.11
C ASP A 54 2.26 2.01 20.29
N LEU A 55 1.50 1.11 20.91
CA LEU A 55 0.17 1.44 21.41
C LEU A 55 0.32 2.62 22.37
N CYS A 56 -0.28 3.77 22.03
CA CYS A 56 -0.02 5.01 22.71
C CYS A 56 -0.78 5.06 24.04
N LEU A 57 -0.13 4.59 25.10
CA LEU A 57 -0.66 4.54 26.47
C LEU A 57 0.01 5.57 27.40
N SER A 58 0.83 6.46 26.85
CA SER A 58 1.55 7.47 27.62
C SER A 58 0.65 8.59 28.13
N LYS A 59 0.93 9.04 29.36
CA LYS A 59 0.33 10.25 29.97
C LYS A 59 1.22 11.49 29.84
N ALA A 60 2.25 11.45 28.99
CA ALA A 60 3.02 12.63 28.64
C ALA A 60 2.09 13.70 28.06
N VAL A 61 2.32 14.95 28.44
CA VAL A 61 1.54 16.10 28.00
C VAL A 61 2.37 16.99 27.10
N SER A 62 1.72 17.65 26.14
CA SER A 62 2.32 18.65 25.29
C SER A 62 2.90 19.79 26.11
N SER A 63 4.18 20.10 25.91
CA SER A 63 4.82 21.33 26.39
C SER A 63 4.50 22.55 25.52
N ARG A 64 3.85 22.36 24.36
CA ARG A 64 3.42 23.43 23.44
C ARG A 64 2.02 23.94 23.73
N VAL A 65 1.13 23.06 24.20
CA VAL A 65 -0.28 23.39 24.45
C VAL A 65 -0.61 23.13 25.90
N ALA A 66 -1.10 24.17 26.58
CA ALA A 66 -1.59 24.01 27.95
C ALA A 66 -2.88 23.18 27.96
N GLY A 67 -2.96 22.20 28.86
CA GLY A 67 -4.21 21.48 29.12
C GLY A 67 -5.27 22.36 29.80
N ALA A 68 -6.51 21.90 29.78
CA ALA A 68 -7.61 22.51 30.52
C ALA A 68 -7.86 21.77 31.85
N PRO A 69 -8.56 22.38 32.83
CA PRO A 69 -8.95 21.67 34.05
C PRO A 69 -9.74 20.40 33.75
N GLY A 70 -9.23 19.25 34.17
CA GLY A 70 -9.84 17.94 33.90
C GLY A 70 -9.65 17.41 32.47
N ALA A 71 -8.84 18.09 31.65
CA ALA A 71 -8.48 17.64 30.30
C ALA A 71 -7.00 18.01 30.01
N PRO A 72 -6.05 17.19 30.51
CA PRO A 72 -4.64 17.36 30.19
C PRO A 72 -4.40 17.28 28.68
N ALA A 73 -3.44 18.05 28.18
CA ALA A 73 -3.05 18.04 26.76
C ALA A 73 -2.17 16.82 26.44
N TYR A 74 -2.72 15.62 26.59
CA TYR A 74 -1.97 14.37 26.40
C TYR A 74 -1.43 14.24 24.97
N MET A 75 -0.25 13.61 24.83
CA MET A 75 0.34 13.26 23.53
C MET A 75 -0.29 11.99 22.93
N CYS A 76 -0.96 11.19 23.75
CA CYS A 76 -1.78 10.05 23.35
C CYS A 76 -3.27 10.35 23.55
N THR A 77 -4.13 9.81 22.69
CA THR A 77 -5.59 9.91 22.84
C THR A 77 -6.06 8.94 23.94
N LEU A 78 -6.12 9.43 25.18
CA LEU A 78 -6.57 8.68 26.36
C LEU A 78 -7.85 9.32 26.91
N LEU A 79 -9.00 8.98 26.33
CA LEU A 79 -10.28 9.59 26.70
C LEU A 79 -10.82 9.00 28.01
N PRO A 80 -11.05 9.80 29.07
CA PRO A 80 -11.67 9.32 30.29
C PRO A 80 -13.10 8.85 30.04
N ALA A 81 -13.47 7.71 30.62
CA ALA A 81 -14.80 7.11 30.51
C ALA A 81 -15.30 6.78 31.93
N PRO A 82 -16.35 7.48 32.44
CA PRO A 82 -16.82 7.28 33.80
C PRO A 82 -17.18 5.82 34.11
N GLY A 83 -16.49 5.23 35.09
CA GLY A 83 -16.68 3.82 35.49
C GLY A 83 -15.83 2.81 34.71
N ILE A 84 -15.13 3.24 33.65
CA ILE A 84 -14.28 2.40 32.79
C ILE A 84 -12.81 2.81 32.90
N PHE A 85 -12.51 4.09 32.62
CA PHE A 85 -11.16 4.63 32.64
C PHE A 85 -11.09 6.00 33.33
N ASP A 86 -10.26 6.06 34.36
CA ASP A 86 -9.87 7.26 35.08
C ASP A 86 -8.40 7.58 34.78
N ASP A 87 -8.19 8.66 34.01
CA ASP A 87 -6.88 9.13 33.56
C ASP A 87 -6.02 9.70 34.71
N THR A 88 -6.56 9.85 35.91
CA THR A 88 -5.79 10.21 37.11
C THR A 88 -5.18 9.00 37.82
N LYS A 89 -5.63 7.78 37.49
CA LYS A 89 -5.17 6.52 38.10
C LYS A 89 -4.22 5.73 37.18
N PRO A 90 -3.34 4.87 37.71
CA PRO A 90 -2.50 4.02 36.87
C PRO A 90 -3.31 3.18 35.88
N LEU A 91 -2.74 2.92 34.70
CA LEU A 91 -3.28 1.96 33.73
C LEU A 91 -3.15 0.55 34.31
N VAL A 92 -4.28 -0.14 34.46
CA VAL A 92 -4.32 -1.52 34.96
C VAL A 92 -5.37 -2.26 34.15
N PHE A 93 -4.94 -3.22 33.35
CA PHE A 93 -5.87 -4.06 32.60
C PHE A 93 -6.49 -5.15 33.50
N PRO A 94 -7.81 -5.43 33.42
CA PRO A 94 -8.84 -4.68 32.69
C PRO A 94 -9.51 -3.57 33.53
N SER A 95 -9.16 -3.39 34.80
CA SER A 95 -9.95 -2.62 35.77
C SER A 95 -9.91 -1.10 35.63
N ASN A 96 -8.82 -0.52 35.11
CA ASN A 96 -8.71 0.90 34.78
C ASN A 96 -7.94 1.03 33.45
N TRP A 97 -8.66 0.81 32.36
CA TRP A 97 -8.11 0.74 31.01
C TRP A 97 -9.03 1.48 30.03
N PRO A 98 -8.51 2.28 29.08
CA PRO A 98 -9.34 2.93 28.07
C PRO A 98 -10.09 1.90 27.22
N ASP A 99 -11.38 2.12 26.98
CA ASP A 99 -12.20 1.36 26.05
C ASP A 99 -11.70 1.47 24.59
N GLU A 100 -11.11 2.63 24.25
CA GLU A 100 -10.40 2.85 22.99
C GLU A 100 -8.96 3.36 23.24
N SER A 101 -8.00 2.86 22.47
CA SER A 101 -6.61 3.33 22.45
C SER A 101 -6.06 3.27 21.04
N PHE A 102 -4.96 3.96 20.75
CA PHE A 102 -4.52 4.16 19.38
C PHE A 102 -3.01 3.96 19.23
N TRP A 103 -2.59 3.24 18.19
CA TRP A 103 -1.20 3.27 17.72
C TRP A 103 -0.94 4.53 16.89
N PHE A 104 -1.97 5.00 16.17
CA PHE A 104 -1.90 6.15 15.28
C PHE A 104 -3.26 6.83 15.19
N THR A 105 -3.27 8.16 15.19
CA THR A 105 -4.39 8.97 14.70
C THR A 105 -3.88 10.13 13.85
N ALA A 106 -4.64 10.50 12.82
CA ALA A 106 -4.49 11.74 12.10
C ALA A 106 -5.87 12.27 11.69
N ASP A 107 -6.28 13.34 12.36
CA ASP A 107 -7.61 13.91 12.25
C ASP A 107 -7.55 15.27 11.55
N ALA A 108 -8.49 15.53 10.64
CA ALA A 108 -8.59 16.80 9.94
C ALA A 108 -10.03 17.28 9.89
N ALA A 109 -10.21 18.60 9.79
CA ALA A 109 -11.53 19.21 9.66
C ALA A 109 -11.53 20.36 8.67
N ILE A 110 -12.67 20.55 7.99
CA ILE A 110 -12.97 21.73 7.17
C ILE A 110 -14.31 22.26 7.66
N ASN A 111 -14.35 23.50 8.15
CA ASN A 111 -15.58 24.18 8.51
C ASN A 111 -15.73 25.44 7.67
N ASP A 112 -16.57 25.37 6.64
CA ASP A 112 -16.94 26.49 5.78
C ASP A 112 -18.44 26.76 5.89
N VAL A 113 -18.79 27.67 6.80
CA VAL A 113 -20.17 28.10 7.05
C VAL A 113 -20.78 28.78 5.82
N ALA A 114 -19.99 29.51 5.03
CA ALA A 114 -20.48 30.24 3.87
C ALA A 114 -20.95 29.32 2.75
N ARG A 115 -20.27 28.17 2.59
CA ARG A 115 -20.66 27.11 1.65
C ARG A 115 -21.52 26.02 2.28
N GLY A 116 -21.81 26.10 3.59
CA GLY A 116 -22.60 25.10 4.30
C GLY A 116 -21.92 23.73 4.38
N VAL A 117 -20.59 23.68 4.40
CA VAL A 117 -19.79 22.44 4.48
C VAL A 117 -19.11 22.33 5.83
N ASN A 118 -19.34 21.22 6.52
CA ASN A 118 -18.62 20.85 7.74
C ASN A 118 -18.14 19.41 7.62
N LEU A 119 -16.84 19.22 7.38
CA LEU A 119 -16.19 17.94 7.18
C LEU A 119 -15.34 17.58 8.39
N THR A 120 -15.46 16.35 8.87
CA THR A 120 -14.51 15.71 9.78
C THR A 120 -13.97 14.45 9.11
N TYR A 121 -12.64 14.36 9.06
CA TYR A 121 -11.88 13.21 8.61
C TYR A 121 -11.11 12.63 9.79
N VAL A 122 -11.19 11.32 9.98
CA VAL A 122 -10.41 10.57 10.96
C VAL A 122 -9.71 9.45 10.23
N SER A 123 -8.40 9.31 10.47
CA SER A 123 -7.64 8.14 10.09
C SER A 123 -6.91 7.58 11.30
N ALA A 124 -7.05 6.29 11.57
CA ALA A 124 -6.54 5.72 12.80
C ALA A 124 -6.12 4.27 12.66
N LEU A 125 -5.19 3.86 13.53
CA LEU A 125 -4.93 2.47 13.85
C LEU A 125 -5.32 2.26 15.31
N GLU A 126 -6.42 1.55 15.51
CA GLU A 126 -7.22 1.62 16.73
C GLU A 126 -7.28 0.25 17.43
N ALA A 127 -7.15 0.29 18.75
CA ALA A 127 -7.37 -0.80 19.69
C ALA A 127 -8.71 -0.55 20.38
N ALA A 128 -9.59 -1.56 20.34
CA ALA A 128 -10.90 -1.50 20.99
C ALA A 128 -11.32 -2.90 21.44
N PHE A 129 -12.44 -3.00 22.15
CA PHE A 129 -13.02 -4.26 22.60
C PHE A 129 -14.29 -4.59 21.82
N GLY A 130 -14.47 -5.84 21.41
CA GLY A 130 -15.64 -6.28 20.63
C GLY A 130 -16.97 -6.04 21.35
N GLY A 131 -16.98 -6.16 22.68
CA GLY A 131 -18.10 -5.87 23.58
C GLY A 131 -18.19 -4.43 24.07
N GLY A 132 -17.24 -3.57 23.70
CA GLY A 132 -17.17 -2.16 24.09
C GLY A 132 -16.33 -1.88 25.35
N ASP A 133 -16.56 -2.62 26.42
CA ASP A 133 -15.80 -2.44 27.67
C ASP A 133 -14.50 -3.28 27.69
N PRO A 134 -13.44 -2.84 28.38
CA PRO A 134 -12.22 -3.62 28.55
C PRO A 134 -12.47 -5.00 29.14
N ALA A 135 -12.20 -6.04 28.33
CA ALA A 135 -12.35 -7.43 28.72
C ALA A 135 -11.23 -8.30 28.12
N GLU A 136 -10.80 -9.30 28.89
CA GLU A 136 -9.82 -10.27 28.40
C GLU A 136 -10.41 -11.11 27.27
N ASN A 137 -9.61 -11.40 26.25
CA ASN A 137 -10.02 -12.16 25.05
C ASN A 137 -11.11 -11.45 24.23
N ASP A 138 -11.18 -10.12 24.31
CA ASP A 138 -12.11 -9.29 23.52
C ASP A 138 -11.38 -8.20 22.71
N GLN A 139 -10.05 -8.20 22.74
CA GLN A 139 -9.18 -7.24 22.05
C GLN A 139 -9.32 -7.34 20.52
N ILE A 140 -9.70 -6.24 19.88
CA ILE A 140 -9.68 -6.10 18.42
C ILE A 140 -8.78 -4.94 18.00
N SER A 141 -8.16 -5.07 16.83
CA SER A 141 -7.47 -3.96 16.17
C SER A 141 -7.95 -3.80 14.73
N PHE A 142 -7.95 -2.57 14.25
CA PHE A 142 -8.32 -2.27 12.87
C PHE A 142 -7.76 -0.93 12.41
N ALA A 143 -7.59 -0.82 11.10
CA ALA A 143 -7.35 0.43 10.41
C ALA A 143 -8.70 1.10 10.13
N ARG A 144 -8.84 2.38 10.48
CA ARG A 144 -10.07 3.15 10.32
C ARG A 144 -9.85 4.34 9.39
N VAL A 145 -10.77 4.51 8.45
CA VAL A 145 -11.06 5.78 7.80
C VAL A 145 -12.51 6.16 8.09
N ARG A 146 -12.74 7.37 8.58
CA ARG A 146 -14.09 7.89 8.82
C ARG A 146 -14.23 9.29 8.24
N ILE A 147 -15.30 9.50 7.50
CA ILE A 147 -15.63 10.77 6.84
C ILE A 147 -17.06 11.13 7.21
N ARG A 148 -17.24 12.28 7.86
CA ARG A 148 -18.55 12.85 8.18
C ARG A 148 -18.63 14.24 7.57
N VAL A 149 -19.66 14.49 6.77
CA VAL A 149 -19.82 15.78 6.10
C VAL A 149 -21.27 16.27 6.18
N ASP A 150 -21.45 17.50 6.64
CA ASP A 150 -22.65 18.29 6.39
C ASP A 150 -22.51 18.95 5.01
N VAL A 151 -23.50 18.81 4.13
CA VAL A 151 -23.45 19.40 2.78
C VAL A 151 -24.71 20.19 2.44
N PRO A 152 -24.64 21.25 1.62
CA PRO A 152 -25.74 22.20 1.40
C PRO A 152 -26.76 21.74 0.34
N VAL A 153 -26.40 20.81 -0.54
CA VAL A 153 -27.22 20.37 -1.68
C VAL A 153 -27.03 18.88 -1.95
N ALA A 154 -27.97 18.26 -2.66
CA ALA A 154 -27.78 16.92 -3.21
C ALA A 154 -26.79 16.93 -4.40
N GLY A 155 -26.15 15.79 -4.66
CA GLY A 155 -25.28 15.57 -5.81
C GLY A 155 -24.05 14.73 -5.49
N THR A 156 -23.12 14.64 -6.44
CA THR A 156 -21.89 13.86 -6.29
C THR A 156 -20.80 14.68 -5.62
N TYR A 157 -20.21 14.12 -4.56
CA TYR A 157 -19.06 14.69 -3.85
C TYR A 157 -17.85 13.75 -3.97
N VAL A 158 -16.68 14.32 -4.18
CA VAL A 158 -15.40 13.59 -4.19
C VAL A 158 -14.57 14.06 -3.00
N VAL A 159 -14.18 13.15 -2.13
CA VAL A 159 -13.29 13.43 -1.00
C VAL A 159 -11.95 12.77 -1.26
N THR A 160 -10.93 13.57 -1.59
CA THR A 160 -9.54 13.13 -1.65
C THR A 160 -8.91 13.28 -0.27
N HIS A 161 -8.28 12.23 0.24
CA HIS A 161 -7.62 12.22 1.54
C HIS A 161 -6.24 11.53 1.46
N PRO A 162 -5.45 11.53 2.55
CA PRO A 162 -4.09 10.99 2.49
C PRO A 162 -3.93 9.54 2.09
N TYR A 163 -4.99 8.75 2.20
CA TYR A 163 -4.98 7.31 1.96
C TYR A 163 -5.93 6.87 0.83
N GLY A 164 -6.49 7.81 0.06
CA GLY A 164 -7.37 7.44 -1.05
C GLY A 164 -8.30 8.55 -1.52
N VAL A 165 -9.26 8.14 -2.33
CA VAL A 165 -10.31 9.00 -2.89
C VAL A 165 -11.64 8.28 -2.71
N GLU A 166 -12.60 8.97 -2.10
CA GLU A 166 -13.96 8.49 -1.90
C GLU A 166 -14.93 9.29 -2.77
N VAL A 167 -15.86 8.61 -3.43
CA VAL A 167 -16.91 9.24 -4.24
C VAL A 167 -18.26 8.93 -3.62
N PHE A 168 -19.02 9.97 -3.27
CA PHE A 168 -20.32 9.86 -2.62
C PHE A 168 -21.40 10.43 -3.53
N ASP A 169 -22.45 9.65 -3.78
CA ASP A 169 -23.70 10.16 -4.35
C ASP A 169 -24.65 10.53 -3.19
N VAL A 170 -24.91 11.83 -3.01
CA VAL A 170 -25.68 12.34 -1.88
C VAL A 170 -27.09 12.73 -2.35
N PRO A 171 -28.15 11.99 -1.96
CA PRO A 171 -29.50 12.20 -2.48
C PRO A 171 -30.20 13.42 -1.87
N ALA A 172 -29.74 13.90 -0.71
CA ALA A 172 -30.32 15.05 -0.02
C ALA A 172 -29.25 15.80 0.79
N ALA A 173 -29.37 17.13 0.81
CA ALA A 173 -28.56 17.99 1.67
C ALA A 173 -28.81 17.71 3.16
N GLY A 174 -27.88 18.14 4.02
CA GLY A 174 -28.11 18.22 5.45
C GLY A 174 -26.90 17.79 6.28
N ARG A 175 -27.15 17.70 7.58
CA ARG A 175 -26.16 17.30 8.58
C ARG A 175 -25.81 15.82 8.42
N ARG A 176 -24.52 15.51 8.35
CA ARG A 176 -23.97 14.16 8.15
C ARG A 176 -24.60 13.43 6.97
N ALA A 177 -24.91 14.19 5.91
CA ALA A 177 -25.40 13.62 4.65
C ALA A 177 -24.36 12.67 4.03
N ILE A 178 -23.07 12.90 4.31
CA ILE A 178 -22.01 11.89 4.18
C ILE A 178 -21.66 11.40 5.58
N ASN A 179 -21.74 10.09 5.80
CA ASN A 179 -21.39 9.44 7.07
C ASN A 179 -20.80 8.06 6.81
N MET A 180 -19.55 8.03 6.37
CA MET A 180 -18.81 6.81 6.06
C MET A 180 -17.88 6.44 7.21
N THR A 181 -17.85 5.17 7.56
CA THR A 181 -16.81 4.57 8.39
C THR A 181 -16.40 3.26 7.73
N ARG A 182 -15.10 3.10 7.51
CA ARG A 182 -14.48 1.89 7.00
C ARG A 182 -13.46 1.44 8.02
N ASP A 183 -13.77 0.31 8.66
CA ASP A 183 -12.89 -0.37 9.61
C ASP A 183 -12.43 -1.68 8.95
N ILE A 184 -11.12 -1.79 8.70
CA ILE A 184 -10.51 -2.96 8.06
C ILE A 184 -9.59 -3.68 9.04
N GLY A 185 -9.73 -4.99 9.10
CA GLY A 185 -8.84 -5.84 9.88
C GLY A 185 -9.43 -6.38 11.18
N ILE A 186 -10.69 -6.07 11.48
CA ILE A 186 -11.42 -6.68 12.61
C ILE A 186 -11.46 -8.19 12.39
N GLY A 187 -10.69 -8.91 13.20
CA GLY A 187 -10.61 -10.37 13.20
C GLY A 187 -11.22 -10.97 14.48
N SER A 188 -10.93 -12.25 14.72
CA SER A 188 -11.12 -12.84 16.04
C SER A 188 -10.33 -12.08 17.10
N ALA A 189 -10.82 -12.06 18.33
CA ALA A 189 -10.12 -11.42 19.44
C ALA A 189 -8.65 -11.88 19.54
N GLY A 190 -7.75 -10.94 19.82
CA GLY A 190 -6.30 -11.17 19.87
C GLY A 190 -5.62 -11.35 18.49
N THR A 191 -6.35 -11.21 17.39
CA THR A 191 -5.78 -11.32 16.03
C THR A 191 -5.45 -9.95 15.44
N PHE A 192 -4.20 -9.51 15.61
CA PHE A 192 -3.78 -8.15 15.23
C PHE A 192 -3.22 -8.02 13.81
N THR A 193 -2.98 -9.14 13.11
CA THR A 193 -2.50 -9.12 11.72
C THR A 193 -3.55 -8.64 10.73
N GLY A 194 -4.83 -8.60 11.11
CA GLY A 194 -5.91 -8.13 10.24
C GLY A 194 -5.73 -6.67 9.82
N ALA A 195 -5.25 -5.80 10.70
CA ALA A 195 -5.03 -4.39 10.41
C ALA A 195 -3.96 -4.14 9.33
N LEU A 196 -3.06 -5.10 9.08
CA LEU A 196 -2.08 -5.03 7.97
C LEU A 196 -2.73 -5.02 6.58
N LYS A 197 -4.01 -5.41 6.48
CA LYS A 197 -4.79 -5.38 5.25
C LYS A 197 -5.58 -4.08 5.07
N GLY A 198 -5.49 -3.18 6.05
CA GLY A 198 -6.15 -1.88 6.04
C GLY A 198 -5.46 -0.88 5.14
N ASP A 199 -6.15 0.22 4.89
CA ASP A 199 -5.73 1.33 4.06
C ASP A 199 -5.11 2.48 4.88
N ILE A 200 -4.37 2.13 5.93
CA ILE A 200 -3.61 3.08 6.76
C ILE A 200 -2.13 2.74 6.66
N GLY A 201 -1.33 3.73 6.30
CA GLY A 201 0.12 3.58 6.14
C GLY A 201 0.61 4.14 4.80
N PRO A 202 1.84 4.64 4.71
CA PRO A 202 2.71 5.04 5.81
C PRO A 202 2.04 6.00 6.80
N PHE A 203 2.53 6.05 8.03
CA PHE A 203 1.94 6.94 9.03
C PHE A 203 2.17 8.40 8.64
N LEU A 204 1.10 9.20 8.68
CA LEU A 204 1.27 10.64 8.58
C LEU A 204 2.03 11.14 9.81
N ARG A 205 2.89 12.13 9.60
CA ARG A 205 3.62 12.80 10.68
C ARG A 205 3.57 14.30 10.49
N SER A 206 3.63 15.03 11.59
CA SER A 206 3.82 16.48 11.54
C SER A 206 5.11 16.81 10.79
N VAL A 207 5.09 17.86 9.96
CA VAL A 207 6.30 18.39 9.33
C VAL A 207 7.24 19.07 10.31
N ASN A 208 6.74 19.42 11.51
CA ASN A 208 7.49 20.04 12.58
C ASN A 208 7.98 19.01 13.62
N GLY A 209 7.44 17.80 13.58
CA GLY A 209 7.84 16.69 14.43
C GLY A 209 9.11 15.97 13.96
N PRO A 210 9.57 14.95 14.69
CA PRO A 210 8.94 14.41 15.90
C PRO A 210 9.07 15.33 17.12
N TYR A 211 8.19 15.17 18.11
CA TYR A 211 8.23 15.89 19.38
C TYR A 211 8.67 14.98 20.52
N THR A 212 9.48 15.51 21.43
CA THR A 212 9.92 14.78 22.64
C THR A 212 9.24 15.39 23.87
N GLU A 213 8.59 14.53 24.65
CA GLU A 213 8.05 14.88 25.97
C GLU A 213 8.61 13.91 27.01
N GLY A 214 9.35 14.44 27.99
CA GLY A 214 10.11 13.61 28.92
C GLY A 214 11.13 12.75 28.18
N SER A 215 11.01 11.41 28.29
CA SER A 215 11.84 10.44 27.59
C SER A 215 11.18 9.81 26.36
N GLU A 216 9.97 10.25 26.02
CA GLU A 216 9.17 9.67 24.95
C GLU A 216 9.14 10.58 23.74
N THR A 217 9.02 10.00 22.55
CA THR A 217 9.00 10.75 21.29
C THR A 217 7.76 10.39 20.49
N PHE A 218 7.15 11.38 19.83
CA PHE A 218 5.89 11.29 19.13
C PHE A 218 6.02 11.83 17.71
N ILE A 219 5.31 11.24 16.75
CA ILE A 219 5.33 11.68 15.33
C ILE A 219 4.56 12.98 15.07
N GLY A 220 3.81 13.44 16.06
CA GLY A 220 2.99 14.65 16.03
C GLY A 220 2.50 15.00 17.44
N ASP A 221 1.74 16.08 17.53
CA ASP A 221 1.06 16.49 18.74
C ASP A 221 -0.45 16.60 18.45
N PRO A 222 -1.31 15.77 19.05
CA PRO A 222 -2.75 15.80 18.77
C PRO A 222 -3.44 17.08 19.29
N ASN A 223 -2.73 17.91 20.04
CA ASN A 223 -3.24 19.19 20.55
C ASN A 223 -2.97 20.36 19.59
N LEU A 224 -2.26 20.11 18.48
CA LEU A 224 -1.96 21.09 17.44
C LEU A 224 -2.54 20.65 16.10
N ASN A 225 -3.00 21.62 15.30
CA ASN A 225 -3.34 21.41 13.90
C ASN A 225 -2.16 21.85 13.03
N GLU A 226 -1.45 20.88 12.45
CA GLU A 226 -0.21 21.13 11.71
C GLU A 226 -0.22 20.45 10.35
N ARG A 227 0.62 20.96 9.44
CA ARG A 227 0.84 20.29 8.16
C ARG A 227 1.50 18.94 8.37
N VAL A 228 1.15 17.99 7.50
CA VAL A 228 1.69 16.63 7.56
C VAL A 228 2.46 16.24 6.31
N THR A 229 3.23 15.17 6.44
CA THR A 229 3.84 14.42 5.33
C THR A 229 3.70 12.92 5.58
N GLY A 230 3.96 12.09 4.57
CA GLY A 230 3.95 10.63 4.67
C GLY A 230 2.83 9.93 3.89
N SER A 231 1.94 10.66 3.22
CA SER A 231 0.91 10.04 2.36
C SER A 231 1.56 9.18 1.27
N PRO A 232 1.09 7.92 1.06
CA PRO A 232 1.57 7.05 -0.03
C PRO A 232 1.20 7.56 -1.42
N PHE A 233 0.27 8.51 -1.51
CA PHE A 233 -0.22 9.08 -2.78
C PHE A 233 0.21 10.54 -2.98
N ASN A 234 1.09 11.05 -2.12
CA ASN A 234 1.47 12.46 -2.06
C ASN A 234 0.25 13.41 -1.85
N THR A 235 -0.82 12.90 -1.23
CA THR A 235 -2.03 13.66 -0.89
C THR A 235 -2.01 14.04 0.59
N ASN A 236 -1.04 14.85 1.02
CA ASN A 236 -0.92 15.29 2.43
C ASN A 236 -1.97 16.35 2.84
N PHE A 237 -3.24 16.13 2.47
CA PHE A 237 -4.37 17.01 2.66
C PHE A 237 -5.69 16.24 2.61
N VAL A 238 -6.77 16.85 3.11
CA VAL A 238 -8.15 16.44 2.82
C VAL A 238 -8.78 17.51 1.93
N ARG A 239 -9.40 17.11 0.82
CA ARG A 239 -10.10 17.97 -0.13
C ARG A 239 -11.47 17.40 -0.44
N ILE A 240 -12.50 18.25 -0.39
CA ILE A 240 -13.85 17.91 -0.85
C ILE A 240 -14.21 18.76 -2.07
N GLU A 241 -14.60 18.06 -3.13
CA GLU A 241 -15.17 18.64 -4.35
C GLU A 241 -16.64 18.25 -4.45
N GLY A 242 -17.48 19.12 -5.00
CA GLY A 242 -18.90 18.84 -5.14
C GLY A 242 -19.69 19.84 -5.99
N PRO A 243 -21.04 19.74 -5.99
CA PRO A 243 -21.91 20.60 -6.77
C PRO A 243 -21.73 22.09 -6.46
N ASN A 244 -22.15 22.94 -7.40
CA ASN A 244 -22.05 24.40 -7.29
C ASN A 244 -20.61 24.94 -7.11
N GLY A 245 -19.60 24.18 -7.54
CA GLY A 245 -18.20 24.58 -7.45
C GLY A 245 -17.62 24.50 -6.04
N ILE A 246 -18.16 23.62 -5.18
CA ILE A 246 -17.51 23.30 -3.91
C ILE A 246 -16.15 22.69 -4.21
N ASP A 247 -15.11 23.33 -3.70
CA ASP A 247 -13.72 22.88 -3.71
C ASP A 247 -13.05 23.45 -2.46
N LEU A 248 -12.97 22.64 -1.42
CA LEU A 248 -12.42 23.02 -0.12
C LEU A 248 -11.33 22.05 0.27
N ARG A 249 -10.26 22.57 0.88
CA ARG A 249 -9.09 21.77 1.28
C ARG A 249 -8.52 22.25 2.61
N THR A 250 -8.05 21.30 3.41
CA THR A 250 -7.15 21.52 4.54
C THR A 250 -5.93 20.63 4.41
N ASP A 251 -4.75 21.14 4.71
CA ASP A 251 -3.52 20.37 4.90
C ASP A 251 -3.12 20.24 6.37
N LEU A 252 -3.97 20.71 7.30
CA LEU A 252 -3.74 20.67 8.73
C LEU A 252 -4.41 19.45 9.37
N PHE A 253 -3.63 18.75 10.20
CA PHE A 253 -4.07 17.57 10.95
C PHE A 253 -3.62 17.66 12.41
N ALA A 254 -4.43 17.08 13.30
CA ALA A 254 -4.02 16.69 14.65
C ALA A 254 -3.53 15.25 14.59
N VAL A 255 -2.26 15.01 14.93
CA VAL A 255 -1.61 13.70 14.77
C VAL A 255 -1.13 13.16 16.11
N SER A 256 -1.52 11.93 16.46
CA SER A 256 -0.98 11.18 17.59
C SER A 256 -0.28 9.91 17.13
N GLY A 257 0.79 9.54 17.84
CA GLY A 257 1.52 8.29 17.62
C GLY A 257 2.86 8.33 18.35
N LYS A 258 3.07 7.40 19.28
CA LYS A 258 4.32 7.29 20.04
C LYS A 258 5.32 6.45 19.25
N LEU A 259 6.50 6.99 18.97
CA LEU A 259 7.59 6.24 18.34
C LEU A 259 8.07 5.12 19.26
N SER A 260 8.14 3.91 18.71
CA SER A 260 8.63 2.74 19.41
C SER A 260 10.15 2.79 19.59
N ALA A 261 10.63 2.25 20.71
CA ALA A 261 12.04 1.98 20.94
C ALA A 261 12.50 0.64 20.33
N VAL A 262 11.57 -0.19 19.83
CA VAL A 262 11.90 -1.49 19.24
C VAL A 262 12.66 -1.29 17.93
N ALA A 263 13.87 -1.84 17.86
CA ALA A 263 14.66 -1.85 16.63
C ALA A 263 14.01 -2.81 15.60
N ARG A 264 13.81 -2.33 14.38
CA ARG A 264 13.15 -3.08 13.30
C ARG A 264 13.98 -3.07 12.01
N PRO A 265 13.97 -4.17 11.25
CA PRO A 265 14.57 -4.19 9.92
C PRO A 265 13.89 -3.15 9.00
N THR A 266 14.69 -2.60 8.08
CA THR A 266 14.21 -1.74 6.99
C THR A 266 13.19 -2.49 6.14
N PRO A 267 11.96 -1.97 5.93
CA PRO A 267 11.02 -2.59 5.02
C PRO A 267 11.60 -2.72 3.60
N LEU A 268 11.46 -3.90 3.01
CA LEU A 268 11.84 -4.15 1.63
C LEU A 268 10.85 -5.14 1.03
N ILE A 269 10.05 -4.67 0.07
CA ILE A 269 9.03 -5.46 -0.60
C ILE A 269 9.46 -5.63 -2.07
N PRO A 270 9.94 -6.82 -2.46
CA PRO A 270 10.14 -7.16 -3.85
C PRO A 270 8.85 -7.01 -4.67
N LEU A 271 8.93 -6.35 -5.83
CA LEU A 271 7.79 -6.29 -6.76
C LEU A 271 8.05 -7.14 -8.00
N ARG A 272 9.02 -6.73 -8.82
CA ARG A 272 9.29 -7.36 -10.12
C ARG A 272 10.77 -7.36 -10.43
N SER A 273 11.24 -8.45 -11.03
CA SER A 273 12.57 -8.58 -11.62
C SER A 273 12.47 -9.35 -12.94
N THR A 274 12.69 -8.64 -14.04
CA THR A 274 12.63 -9.20 -15.39
C THR A 274 13.95 -9.00 -16.12
N TYR A 275 14.25 -9.84 -17.10
CA TYR A 275 15.33 -9.58 -18.05
C TYR A 275 14.80 -9.47 -19.47
N SER A 276 15.56 -8.87 -20.37
CA SER A 276 15.35 -8.98 -21.81
C SER A 276 16.69 -9.06 -22.52
N ARG A 277 16.72 -9.76 -23.66
CA ARG A 277 17.90 -9.84 -24.50
C ARG A 277 17.54 -9.97 -25.96
N HIS A 278 18.18 -9.19 -26.82
CA HIS A 278 18.01 -9.24 -28.27
C HIS A 278 19.32 -8.90 -28.97
N THR A 279 19.38 -9.16 -30.28
CA THR A 279 20.54 -8.77 -31.10
C THR A 279 20.15 -7.57 -31.97
N GLU A 280 20.89 -6.48 -31.83
CA GLU A 280 20.71 -5.27 -32.62
C GLU A 280 21.98 -5.04 -33.46
N ASN A 281 21.85 -5.05 -34.79
CA ASN A 281 22.99 -4.90 -35.71
C ASN A 281 24.14 -5.90 -35.49
N GLY A 282 23.85 -7.09 -34.96
CA GLY A 282 24.85 -8.11 -34.63
C GLY A 282 25.41 -8.02 -33.22
N ASP A 283 25.10 -6.96 -32.48
CA ASP A 283 25.52 -6.79 -31.09
C ASP A 283 24.44 -7.27 -30.12
N LEU A 284 24.86 -7.99 -29.09
CA LEU A 284 23.98 -8.41 -28.01
C LEU A 284 23.59 -7.20 -27.15
N ARG A 285 22.28 -6.97 -27.02
CA ARG A 285 21.68 -6.06 -26.05
C ARG A 285 21.01 -6.90 -24.97
N ALA A 286 21.39 -6.69 -23.72
CA ALA A 286 20.76 -7.34 -22.58
C ALA A 286 20.51 -6.31 -21.48
N GLN A 287 19.42 -6.53 -20.75
CA GLN A 287 19.08 -5.72 -19.58
C GLN A 287 18.36 -6.56 -18.53
N GLN A 288 18.43 -6.09 -17.29
CA GLN A 288 17.68 -6.59 -16.15
C GLN A 288 16.95 -5.38 -15.57
N ASP A 289 15.64 -5.49 -15.35
CA ASP A 289 14.79 -4.44 -14.82
C ASP A 289 14.25 -4.89 -13.46
N MET A 290 14.37 -4.05 -12.43
CA MET A 290 13.94 -4.39 -11.08
C MET A 290 13.12 -3.27 -10.43
N PHE A 291 12.08 -3.68 -9.72
CA PHE A 291 11.15 -2.82 -9.01
C PHE A 291 11.01 -3.34 -7.59
N VAL A 292 11.16 -2.46 -6.60
CA VAL A 292 10.94 -2.77 -5.19
C VAL A 292 10.23 -1.59 -4.51
N LEU A 293 9.55 -1.87 -3.39
CA LEU A 293 9.19 -0.84 -2.42
C LEU A 293 10.17 -0.89 -1.24
N ALA A 294 10.64 0.27 -0.83
CA ALA A 294 11.48 0.48 0.34
C ALA A 294 11.28 1.92 0.84
N PRO A 295 11.64 2.27 2.09
CA PRO A 295 11.51 3.63 2.58
C PRO A 295 12.10 4.68 1.61
N PRO A 296 11.40 5.80 1.35
CA PRO A 296 11.90 6.85 0.46
C PRO A 296 13.13 7.55 1.07
N PRO A 297 13.82 8.41 0.29
CA PRO A 297 14.90 9.24 0.80
C PRO A 297 14.57 9.89 2.17
N PRO A 298 15.50 9.85 3.14
CA PRO A 298 16.91 9.49 2.96
C PRO A 298 17.21 7.98 3.05
N GLY A 299 16.20 7.11 3.06
CA GLY A 299 16.39 5.67 2.84
C GLY A 299 16.99 5.38 1.45
N SER A 300 17.57 4.20 1.29
CA SER A 300 18.23 3.78 0.06
C SER A 300 17.91 2.34 -0.31
N ALA A 301 17.92 2.04 -1.61
CA ALA A 301 17.88 0.68 -2.15
C ALA A 301 19.01 0.49 -3.17
N THR A 302 19.67 -0.66 -3.15
CA THR A 302 20.85 -0.96 -3.99
C THR A 302 20.82 -2.42 -4.44
N LEU A 303 21.08 -2.66 -5.73
CA LEU A 303 21.36 -3.98 -6.27
C LEU A 303 22.81 -4.36 -5.93
N THR A 304 22.97 -5.41 -5.12
CA THR A 304 24.26 -5.85 -4.58
C THR A 304 24.75 -7.17 -5.17
N SER A 305 23.94 -7.86 -5.98
CA SER A 305 24.35 -9.07 -6.70
C SER A 305 25.16 -8.81 -7.97
N GLN A 306 25.67 -7.59 -8.16
CA GLN A 306 26.56 -7.22 -9.27
C GLN A 306 27.71 -6.34 -8.80
N ALA A 307 28.77 -6.26 -9.61
CA ALA A 307 29.94 -5.41 -9.36
C ALA A 307 30.16 -4.45 -10.54
N PRO A 308 30.21 -3.13 -10.31
CA PRO A 308 29.92 -2.45 -9.04
C PRO A 308 28.44 -2.57 -8.65
N ASN A 309 28.15 -2.39 -7.36
CA ASN A 309 26.79 -2.27 -6.86
C ASN A 309 26.06 -1.15 -7.62
N LEU A 310 24.79 -1.38 -7.93
CA LEU A 310 23.96 -0.43 -8.68
C LEU A 310 22.91 0.19 -7.75
N PRO A 311 23.01 1.49 -7.42
CA PRO A 311 21.96 2.17 -6.66
C PRO A 311 20.66 2.23 -7.46
N LEU A 312 19.54 1.98 -6.80
CA LEU A 312 18.22 2.20 -7.39
C LEU A 312 17.87 3.69 -7.32
N THR A 313 17.04 4.13 -8.27
CA THR A 313 16.47 5.48 -8.30
C THR A 313 15.06 5.45 -7.72
N GLU A 314 14.76 6.35 -6.78
CA GLU A 314 13.42 6.52 -6.24
C GLU A 314 12.60 7.48 -7.11
N ALA A 315 11.31 7.16 -7.33
CA ALA A 315 10.53 7.82 -8.36
C ALA A 315 9.85 9.13 -7.94
N ASN A 316 9.32 9.23 -6.71
CA ASN A 316 8.29 10.23 -6.38
C ASN A 316 8.14 10.57 -4.88
N GLY A 317 9.09 10.18 -4.04
CA GLY A 317 9.05 10.35 -2.59
C GLY A 317 8.13 9.39 -1.85
N THR A 318 7.52 8.40 -2.51
CA THR A 318 6.60 7.45 -1.87
C THR A 318 7.26 6.11 -1.57
N GLY A 319 8.50 5.88 -2.02
CA GLY A 319 9.25 4.66 -1.75
C GLY A 319 9.17 3.62 -2.87
N THR A 320 8.83 4.04 -4.09
CA THR A 320 8.91 3.20 -5.28
C THR A 320 10.28 3.33 -5.92
N TRP A 321 11.03 2.23 -5.98
CA TRP A 321 12.41 2.20 -6.47
C TRP A 321 12.55 1.38 -7.73
N TYR A 322 13.39 1.86 -8.65
CA TYR A 322 13.71 1.20 -9.91
C TYR A 322 15.21 1.23 -10.21
N ALA A 323 15.72 0.16 -10.81
CA ALA A 323 17.00 0.17 -11.51
C ALA A 323 16.93 -0.68 -12.78
N GLN A 324 17.85 -0.38 -13.69
CA GLN A 324 18.16 -1.20 -14.84
C GLN A 324 19.64 -1.53 -14.85
N SER A 325 19.97 -2.82 -14.91
CA SER A 325 21.33 -3.29 -15.15
C SER A 325 21.50 -3.67 -16.61
N ALA A 326 22.61 -3.29 -17.23
CA ALA A 326 22.96 -3.67 -18.61
C ALA A 326 23.68 -5.04 -18.69
N LEU A 327 23.71 -5.82 -17.61
CA LEU A 327 24.36 -7.13 -17.59
C LEU A 327 23.54 -8.16 -18.37
N ASN A 328 24.26 -9.04 -19.09
CA ASN A 328 23.69 -10.25 -19.67
C ASN A 328 23.77 -11.41 -18.66
N PRO A 329 22.67 -11.83 -18.03
CA PRO A 329 22.70 -12.89 -17.03
C PRO A 329 22.89 -14.29 -17.62
N ALA A 330 23.63 -15.14 -16.90
CA ALA A 330 23.44 -16.57 -16.99
C ALA A 330 22.19 -16.97 -16.17
N LEU A 331 21.26 -17.69 -16.79
CA LEU A 331 19.97 -18.06 -16.20
C LEU A 331 19.93 -19.55 -15.84
N PRO A 332 19.19 -19.96 -14.79
CA PRO A 332 18.41 -19.11 -13.88
C PRO A 332 19.30 -18.37 -12.87
N THR A 333 18.87 -17.19 -12.41
CA THR A 333 19.56 -16.42 -11.37
C THR A 333 18.58 -15.63 -10.51
N SER A 334 19.05 -15.05 -9.42
CA SER A 334 18.30 -14.11 -8.60
C SER A 334 19.13 -12.85 -8.35
N LEU A 335 18.45 -11.71 -8.35
CA LEU A 335 19.01 -10.43 -7.96
C LEU A 335 18.97 -10.28 -6.44
N LEU A 336 20.01 -9.74 -5.83
CA LEU A 336 20.03 -9.39 -4.41
C LEU A 336 19.90 -7.89 -4.26
N ILE A 337 18.81 -7.45 -3.63
CA ILE A 337 18.56 -6.03 -3.33
C ILE A 337 18.80 -5.82 -1.84
N SER A 338 19.50 -4.73 -1.49
CA SER A 338 19.71 -4.27 -0.12
C SER A 338 18.98 -2.95 0.07
N ALA A 339 18.21 -2.83 1.16
CA ALA A 339 17.59 -1.59 1.57
C ALA A 339 18.10 -1.15 2.95
N ASP A 340 18.35 0.14 3.10
CA ASP A 340 18.87 0.76 4.33
C ASP A 340 18.15 2.07 4.62
N ASN A 341 17.54 2.16 5.81
CA ASN A 341 16.85 3.34 6.30
C ASN A 341 17.50 3.92 7.58
N SER A 342 18.72 3.50 7.90
CA SER A 342 19.44 3.91 9.12
C SER A 342 19.71 5.42 9.21
N VAL A 343 19.79 6.11 8.06
CA VAL A 343 19.92 7.58 8.02
C VAL A 343 18.67 8.28 8.57
N ALA A 344 17.48 7.77 8.28
CA ALA A 344 16.22 8.32 8.81
C ALA A 344 15.92 7.78 10.21
N ILE A 345 16.22 6.51 10.46
CA ILE A 345 15.89 5.79 11.69
C ILE A 345 17.16 5.04 12.14
N PRO A 346 17.99 5.62 13.03
CA PRO A 346 19.30 5.05 13.39
C PRO A 346 19.29 3.61 13.92
N THR A 347 18.18 3.17 14.50
CA THR A 347 17.99 1.80 15.02
C THR A 347 17.54 0.81 13.94
N SER A 348 17.23 1.27 12.73
CA SER A 348 16.79 0.40 11.64
C SER A 348 17.97 -0.34 11.03
N SER A 349 17.85 -1.67 10.91
CA SER A 349 18.88 -2.51 10.30
C SER A 349 18.66 -2.70 8.80
N VAL A 350 19.76 -2.90 8.07
CA VAL A 350 19.75 -3.22 6.65
C VAL A 350 18.98 -4.52 6.40
N THR A 351 18.16 -4.54 5.35
CA THR A 351 17.43 -5.73 4.91
C THR A 351 17.82 -6.10 3.49
N GLN A 352 17.91 -7.39 3.22
CA GLN A 352 18.16 -7.91 1.88
C GLN A 352 17.00 -8.76 1.40
N ALA A 353 16.70 -8.68 0.11
CA ALA A 353 15.71 -9.53 -0.54
C ALA A 353 16.28 -10.13 -1.82
N SER A 354 15.97 -11.42 -2.02
CA SER A 354 16.28 -12.15 -3.25
C SER A 354 15.11 -12.06 -4.21
N LEU A 355 15.37 -11.64 -5.43
CA LEU A 355 14.41 -11.45 -6.51
C LEU A 355 14.74 -12.42 -7.66
N PRO A 356 13.96 -13.50 -7.87
CA PRO A 356 14.15 -14.37 -9.02
C PRO A 356 14.10 -13.58 -10.32
N LEU A 357 15.15 -13.65 -11.14
CA LEU A 357 15.17 -12.94 -12.41
C LEU A 357 14.40 -13.77 -13.45
N THR A 358 13.27 -13.23 -13.90
CA THR A 358 12.29 -13.97 -14.72
C THR A 358 12.14 -13.40 -16.12
N ASP A 359 11.64 -14.20 -17.06
CA ASP A 359 11.32 -13.76 -18.41
C ASP A 359 10.10 -12.82 -18.38
N LEU A 360 10.06 -11.85 -19.29
CA LEU A 360 8.86 -11.05 -19.50
C LEU A 360 8.06 -11.66 -20.66
N VAL A 361 7.04 -12.43 -20.29
CA VAL A 361 6.09 -13.04 -21.22
C VAL A 361 5.00 -12.03 -21.58
N THR A 362 4.56 -12.02 -22.83
CA THR A 362 3.39 -11.23 -23.28
C THR A 362 2.53 -12.08 -24.20
N ILE A 363 1.26 -12.26 -23.86
CA ILE A 363 0.27 -12.89 -24.72
C ILE A 363 -0.23 -11.84 -25.69
N THR A 364 0.05 -12.04 -26.98
CA THR A 364 -0.41 -11.14 -28.05
C THR A 364 -1.70 -11.62 -28.70
N LYS A 365 -2.09 -12.87 -28.45
CA LYS A 365 -3.33 -13.47 -28.93
C LYS A 365 -3.84 -14.55 -28.00
N ALA A 366 -5.10 -14.48 -27.62
CA ALA A 366 -5.85 -15.55 -26.94
C ALA A 366 -7.28 -15.65 -27.52
N GLU A 367 -7.46 -16.50 -28.54
CA GLU A 367 -8.74 -16.64 -29.25
C GLU A 367 -9.24 -18.08 -29.23
N TYR A 368 -10.53 -18.27 -28.96
CA TYR A 368 -11.20 -19.55 -29.08
C TYR A 368 -12.27 -19.52 -30.17
N SER A 369 -12.13 -20.38 -31.18
CA SER A 369 -13.13 -20.55 -32.24
C SER A 369 -14.23 -21.51 -31.81
N LEU A 370 -15.47 -21.00 -31.78
CA LEU A 370 -16.66 -21.78 -31.45
C LEU A 370 -16.98 -22.81 -32.54
N ALA A 371 -16.77 -22.48 -33.82
CA ALA A 371 -17.01 -23.40 -34.94
C ALA A 371 -16.17 -24.68 -34.87
N ASN A 372 -14.91 -24.58 -34.43
CA ASN A 372 -13.96 -25.69 -34.47
C ASN A 372 -13.50 -26.19 -33.10
N ALA A 373 -13.99 -25.58 -32.01
CA ALA A 373 -13.58 -25.86 -30.64
C ALA A 373 -12.05 -25.75 -30.41
N THR A 374 -11.41 -24.77 -31.05
CA THR A 374 -9.96 -24.60 -31.07
C THR A 374 -9.54 -23.31 -30.39
N LEU A 375 -8.65 -23.42 -29.40
CA LEU A 375 -7.94 -22.30 -28.79
C LEU A 375 -6.64 -22.04 -29.55
N THR A 376 -6.42 -20.78 -29.95
CA THR A 376 -5.17 -20.30 -30.55
C THR A 376 -4.53 -19.27 -29.62
N LEU A 377 -3.30 -19.55 -29.19
CA LEU A 377 -2.49 -18.65 -28.40
C LEU A 377 -1.24 -18.21 -29.17
N ILE A 378 -0.89 -16.94 -29.05
CA ILE A 378 0.41 -16.41 -29.46
C ILE A 378 0.97 -15.63 -28.28
N ALA A 379 2.22 -15.92 -27.93
CA ALA A 379 2.93 -15.23 -26.87
C ALA A 379 4.39 -14.97 -27.27
N THR A 380 4.98 -13.94 -26.67
CA THR A 380 6.37 -13.52 -26.87
C THR A 380 7.13 -13.57 -25.57
N SER A 381 8.40 -14.00 -25.64
CA SER A 381 9.38 -13.91 -24.56
C SER A 381 10.26 -12.68 -24.78
N SER A 382 10.72 -12.04 -23.72
CA SER A 382 11.69 -10.94 -23.82
C SER A 382 13.13 -11.44 -24.04
N ASP A 383 13.33 -12.75 -23.95
CA ASP A 383 14.51 -13.44 -24.40
C ASP A 383 14.41 -13.80 -25.90
N GLU A 384 15.01 -12.98 -26.76
CA GLU A 384 15.07 -13.20 -28.20
C GLU A 384 16.33 -13.94 -28.65
N THR A 385 17.34 -14.07 -27.78
CA THR A 385 18.62 -14.69 -28.14
C THR A 385 18.67 -16.17 -27.83
N ASN A 386 18.02 -16.62 -26.75
CA ASN A 386 17.81 -18.03 -26.46
C ASN A 386 16.38 -18.25 -25.93
N PRO A 387 15.36 -18.12 -26.80
CA PRO A 387 13.96 -18.16 -26.41
C PRO A 387 13.59 -19.41 -25.59
N PRO A 388 13.06 -19.26 -24.35
CA PRO A 388 12.72 -20.37 -23.48
C PRO A 388 11.51 -21.16 -24.01
N ALA A 389 11.34 -22.39 -23.53
CA ALA A 389 10.08 -23.11 -23.75
C ALA A 389 8.93 -22.40 -23.01
N MET A 390 7.71 -22.49 -23.55
CA MET A 390 6.51 -21.92 -22.93
C MET A 390 5.40 -22.96 -22.81
N THR A 391 4.61 -22.84 -21.75
CA THR A 391 3.44 -23.69 -21.49
C THR A 391 2.20 -22.85 -21.23
N ALA A 392 1.04 -23.35 -21.63
CA ALA A 392 -0.26 -22.73 -21.39
C ALA A 392 -1.06 -23.51 -20.35
N HIS A 393 -1.73 -22.78 -19.47
CA HIS A 393 -2.72 -23.29 -18.53
C HIS A 393 -4.00 -22.44 -18.62
N THR A 394 -5.13 -22.99 -18.20
CA THR A 394 -6.34 -22.22 -17.94
C THR A 394 -6.14 -21.32 -16.71
N GLY A 395 -6.99 -20.32 -16.50
CA GLY A 395 -6.94 -19.46 -15.32
C GLY A 395 -7.07 -20.18 -13.96
N ASN A 396 -7.52 -21.45 -13.94
CA ASN A 396 -7.56 -22.29 -12.74
C ASN A 396 -6.40 -23.31 -12.66
N GLY A 397 -5.40 -23.18 -13.53
CA GLY A 397 -4.18 -23.99 -13.51
C GLY A 397 -4.26 -25.33 -14.25
N THR A 398 -5.31 -25.59 -15.03
CA THR A 398 -5.38 -26.82 -15.84
C THR A 398 -4.46 -26.70 -17.05
N PHE A 399 -3.59 -27.67 -17.27
CA PHE A 399 -2.66 -27.67 -18.40
C PHE A 399 -3.40 -27.74 -19.75
N ILE A 400 -2.99 -26.88 -20.70
CA ILE A 400 -3.54 -26.82 -22.06
C ILE A 400 -2.55 -27.43 -23.06
N GLY A 401 -1.29 -27.01 -23.01
CA GLY A 401 -0.29 -27.48 -23.97
C GLY A 401 1.03 -26.72 -23.93
N ASN A 402 2.00 -27.22 -24.71
CA ASN A 402 3.31 -26.60 -24.92
C ASN A 402 3.29 -25.79 -26.22
N PHE A 403 3.85 -24.58 -26.19
CA PHE A 403 4.02 -23.77 -27.38
C PHE A 403 5.07 -24.36 -28.33
N THR A 404 4.91 -24.11 -29.63
CA THR A 404 5.85 -24.47 -30.68
C THR A 404 6.49 -23.22 -31.30
N GLY A 405 7.69 -23.40 -31.88
CA GLY A 405 8.48 -22.35 -32.53
C GLY A 405 9.81 -22.09 -31.83
N ASP A 406 10.84 -21.77 -32.63
CA ASP A 406 12.22 -21.59 -32.17
C ASP A 406 12.54 -20.13 -31.81
N GLY A 407 11.73 -19.17 -32.26
CA GLY A 407 11.89 -17.74 -31.99
C GLY A 407 11.28 -17.29 -30.66
N ALA A 408 11.42 -16.00 -30.36
CA ALA A 408 10.85 -15.34 -29.19
C ALA A 408 9.31 -15.38 -29.17
N GLN A 409 8.70 -15.20 -30.35
CA GLN A 409 7.28 -15.40 -30.56
C GLN A 409 7.00 -16.88 -30.83
N LYS A 410 6.06 -17.43 -30.09
CA LYS A 410 5.64 -18.83 -30.19
C LYS A 410 4.13 -18.93 -30.31
N SER A 411 3.64 -20.05 -30.83
CA SER A 411 2.21 -20.31 -30.97
C SER A 411 1.79 -21.64 -30.35
N LEU A 412 0.57 -21.71 -29.87
CA LEU A 412 -0.10 -22.95 -29.47
C LEU A 412 -1.49 -22.98 -30.12
N SER A 413 -1.84 -24.14 -30.68
CA SER A 413 -3.20 -24.44 -31.11
C SER A 413 -3.65 -25.72 -30.40
N ALA A 414 -4.75 -25.66 -29.66
CA ALA A 414 -5.26 -26.78 -28.89
C ALA A 414 -6.77 -26.92 -29.08
N ASN A 415 -7.24 -28.16 -29.30
CA ASN A 415 -8.67 -28.44 -29.30
C ASN A 415 -9.14 -28.59 -27.84
N LEU A 416 -10.06 -27.72 -27.42
CA LEU A 416 -10.63 -27.75 -26.08
C LEU A 416 -12.15 -27.88 -26.23
N SER A 417 -12.73 -28.92 -25.64
CA SER A 417 -14.16 -29.22 -25.69
C SER A 417 -14.66 -29.64 -24.30
N PRO A 418 -15.91 -29.32 -23.92
CA PRO A 418 -16.94 -28.60 -24.68
C PRO A 418 -17.01 -27.09 -24.40
N VAL A 419 -16.24 -26.57 -23.44
CA VAL A 419 -16.36 -25.19 -22.97
C VAL A 419 -15.00 -24.47 -23.08
N PRO A 420 -14.94 -23.25 -23.66
CA PRO A 420 -13.73 -22.44 -23.66
C PRO A 420 -13.34 -22.01 -22.25
N PRO A 421 -12.03 -21.91 -21.94
CA PRO A 421 -11.59 -21.27 -20.70
C PRO A 421 -11.86 -19.76 -20.76
N ALA A 422 -12.23 -19.15 -19.63
CA ALA A 422 -12.43 -17.70 -19.55
C ALA A 422 -11.10 -16.93 -19.62
N LYS A 423 -10.04 -17.48 -19.04
CA LYS A 423 -8.69 -16.93 -19.01
C LYS A 423 -7.67 -18.00 -19.35
N VAL A 424 -6.54 -17.57 -19.91
CA VAL A 424 -5.36 -18.40 -20.15
C VAL A 424 -4.15 -17.75 -19.51
N GLN A 425 -3.27 -18.58 -18.96
CA GLN A 425 -1.96 -18.20 -18.44
C GLN A 425 -0.88 -18.83 -19.30
N VAL A 426 0.10 -18.05 -19.73
CA VAL A 426 1.30 -18.54 -20.42
C VAL A 426 2.50 -18.33 -19.52
N THR A 427 3.29 -19.39 -19.30
CA THR A 427 4.45 -19.39 -18.41
C THR A 427 5.70 -19.81 -19.16
N SER A 428 6.79 -19.08 -18.95
CA SER A 428 8.11 -19.35 -19.51
C SER A 428 8.93 -20.31 -18.63
N ALA A 429 9.75 -21.15 -19.26
CA ALA A 429 10.66 -22.07 -18.56
C ALA A 429 11.74 -21.36 -17.73
N ASN A 430 12.03 -20.08 -18.03
CA ASN A 430 12.91 -19.23 -17.23
C ASN A 430 12.14 -18.43 -16.16
N GLY A 431 10.91 -18.85 -15.82
CA GLY A 431 10.00 -18.14 -14.93
C GLY A 431 9.33 -16.95 -15.62
N GLY A 432 8.35 -16.33 -14.95
CA GLY A 432 7.54 -15.26 -15.53
C GLY A 432 6.34 -15.81 -16.30
N SER A 433 5.25 -15.04 -16.28
CA SER A 433 4.00 -15.43 -16.93
C SER A 433 3.15 -14.22 -17.26
N ASP A 434 2.22 -14.41 -18.18
CA ASP A 434 1.17 -13.46 -18.51
C ASP A 434 -0.20 -14.15 -18.51
N ILE A 435 -1.27 -13.38 -18.24
CA ILE A 435 -2.65 -13.87 -18.15
C ILE A 435 -3.56 -12.97 -18.96
N GLU A 436 -4.32 -13.56 -19.88
CA GLU A 436 -5.28 -12.84 -20.71
C GLU A 436 -6.67 -13.47 -20.68
N ASP A 437 -7.69 -12.63 -20.87
CA ASP A 437 -9.05 -13.10 -21.13
C ASP A 437 -9.10 -13.73 -22.54
N VAL A 438 -9.88 -14.80 -22.69
CA VAL A 438 -10.03 -15.48 -23.97
C VAL A 438 -11.13 -14.81 -24.79
N VAL A 439 -10.77 -14.35 -25.98
CA VAL A 439 -11.72 -13.79 -26.95
C VAL A 439 -12.42 -14.93 -27.67
N LEU A 440 -13.75 -14.96 -27.61
CA LEU A 440 -14.56 -15.92 -28.35
C LEU A 440 -14.78 -15.41 -29.77
N VAL A 441 -14.40 -16.21 -30.76
CA VAL A 441 -14.60 -15.91 -32.18
C VAL A 441 -15.53 -16.94 -32.82
N PRO A 442 -16.34 -16.55 -33.84
CA PRO A 442 -17.26 -17.45 -34.51
C PRO A 442 -16.62 -18.73 -35.06
#